data_AF-A0A421CBL1-F1
#
_entry.id   AF-A0A421CBL1-F1
#
_cell.length_a   1.000
_cell.length_b   1.000
_cell.length_c   1.000
_cell.angle_alpha   90.00
_cell.angle_beta   90.00
_cell.angle_gamma   90.00
#
_symmetry.space_group_name_H-M   'P 1'
#
loop_
_entity.id
_entity.type
_entity.pdbx_description
1 polymer ?
#
loop_
_entity_poly.entity_id
_entity_poly.type
_entity_poly.pdbx_seq_one_letter_code
_entity_poly.pdbx_strand_id
1 'polypeptide(L)'
;MISEKRISQYLRIALSTISVDREMKERIGREMNYDIQNKVFDSGKGNPFEVLGDPAAYAREFIEERKSTYPKVRMRVSRAYGLKGYAGYEFISKMTVAGLPIIHINTLPFGVAKGIIAIGNVAIGLLAIGGVSIGVFSFGGVALSLLLSLGGLSASLFSAFGGLAIAMYLAGGGLAVSYDFAVGGAAIAMNYSIGGFSSARVAIGGEARGVIAIYEQSGVGNYFLRLPKTADQIIDFVVSKGEEISALFEWTVRLIY
;
A
#
# COMPACT_ATOMS: atom_id res chain seq x y z
N MET A 1 14.60 39.65 2.05
CA MET A 1 13.96 40.24 3.25
C MET A 1 13.44 39.10 4.10
N ILE A 2 13.91 38.98 5.34
CA ILE A 2 13.51 37.90 6.26
C ILE A 2 12.02 38.06 6.55
N SER A 3 11.23 37.04 6.27
CA SER A 3 9.79 37.10 6.53
C SER A 3 9.53 36.70 7.99
N GLU A 4 9.50 37.67 8.91
CA GLU A 4 9.19 37.45 10.34
C GLU A 4 7.88 36.67 10.54
N LYS A 5 6.89 36.90 9.66
CA LYS A 5 5.64 36.14 9.63
C LYS A 5 5.87 34.64 9.41
N ARG A 6 6.79 34.27 8.50
CA ARG A 6 7.11 32.85 8.21
C ARG A 6 7.91 32.20 9.33
N ILE A 7 8.84 32.93 9.95
CA ILE A 7 9.57 32.44 11.14
C ILE A 7 8.61 32.17 12.29
N SER A 8 7.71 33.11 12.55
CA SER A 8 6.69 32.98 13.59
C SER A 8 5.74 31.80 13.32
N GLN A 9 5.39 31.57 12.06
CA GLN A 9 4.59 30.41 11.66
C GLN A 9 5.36 29.09 11.87
N TYR A 10 6.62 29.02 11.45
CA TYR A 10 7.49 27.86 11.64
C TYR A 10 7.64 27.51 13.12
N LEU A 11 7.98 28.50 13.94
CA LEU A 11 8.13 28.36 15.39
C LEU A 11 6.83 27.88 16.06
N ARG A 12 5.68 28.42 15.67
CA ARG A 12 4.38 28.00 16.22
C ARG A 12 4.10 26.52 15.94
N ILE A 13 4.44 26.05 14.76
CA ILE A 13 4.30 24.64 14.37
C ILE A 13 5.28 23.78 15.18
N ALA A 14 6.56 24.16 15.26
CA ALA A 14 7.57 23.47 16.04
C ALA A 14 7.20 23.37 17.54
N LEU A 15 6.68 24.43 18.15
CA LEU A 15 6.24 24.41 19.54
C LEU A 15 4.93 23.64 19.77
N SER A 16 4.14 23.40 18.73
CA SER A 16 2.90 22.61 18.83
C SER A 16 3.17 21.11 18.95
N THR A 17 4.33 20.65 18.49
CA THR A 17 4.78 19.25 18.56
C THR A 17 5.38 18.91 19.93
N ILE A 18 5.57 19.90 20.82
CA ILE A 18 6.15 19.72 22.14
C ILE A 18 5.04 19.85 23.20
N SER A 19 4.93 18.87 24.09
CA SER A 19 3.94 18.87 25.18
C SER A 19 4.62 19.21 26.51
N VAL A 20 4.56 20.47 26.89
CA VAL A 20 5.17 21.01 28.13
C VAL A 20 4.25 22.05 28.78
N ASP A 21 4.52 22.35 30.05
CA ASP A 21 3.90 23.45 30.79
C ASP A 21 4.23 24.82 30.16
N ARG A 22 3.42 25.83 30.51
CA ARG A 22 3.47 27.14 29.85
C ARG A 22 4.83 27.84 29.99
N GLU A 23 5.43 27.77 31.17
CA GLU A 23 6.71 28.43 31.47
C GLU A 23 7.85 27.81 30.66
N MET A 24 7.93 26.47 30.66
CA MET A 24 8.88 25.73 29.85
C MET A 24 8.67 25.96 28.34
N LYS A 25 7.41 26.05 27.89
CA LYS A 25 7.07 26.32 26.49
C LYS A 25 7.59 27.68 26.03
N GLU A 26 7.46 28.70 26.88
CA GLU A 26 7.98 30.04 26.58
C GLU A 26 9.51 30.06 26.53
N ARG A 27 10.18 29.32 27.44
CA ARG A 27 11.63 29.20 27.44
C ARG A 27 12.15 28.51 26.17
N ILE A 28 11.62 27.33 25.85
CA ILE A 28 11.97 26.58 24.63
C ILE A 28 11.63 27.42 23.39
N GLY A 29 10.51 28.15 23.39
CA GLY A 29 10.12 29.01 22.29
C GLY A 29 11.10 30.15 22.04
N ARG A 30 11.65 30.77 23.08
CA ARG A 30 12.69 31.81 22.93
C ARG A 30 13.98 31.23 22.35
N GLU A 31 14.43 30.09 22.86
CA GLU A 31 15.66 29.43 22.40
C GLU A 31 15.52 28.95 20.95
N MET A 32 14.41 28.31 20.60
CA MET A 32 14.12 27.91 19.20
C MET A 32 14.03 29.11 18.26
N ASN A 33 13.37 30.20 18.67
CA ASN A 33 13.25 31.38 17.81
C ASN A 33 14.62 31.97 17.48
N TYR A 34 15.53 32.01 18.46
CA TYR A 34 16.90 32.49 18.28
C TYR A 34 17.68 31.57 17.33
N ASP A 35 17.63 30.25 17.53
CA ASP A 35 18.32 29.28 16.67
C ASP A 35 17.79 29.30 15.23
N ILE A 36 16.46 29.39 15.04
CA ILE A 36 15.83 29.51 13.72
C ILE A 36 16.28 30.80 13.02
N GLN A 37 16.25 31.95 13.72
CA GLN A 37 16.66 33.23 13.15
C GLN A 37 18.12 33.21 12.69
N ASN A 38 19.03 32.66 13.51
CA ASN A 38 20.44 32.56 13.16
C ASN A 38 20.68 31.66 11.95
N LYS A 39 20.11 30.44 11.95
CA LYS A 39 20.28 29.51 10.82
C LYS A 39 19.70 30.05 9.51
N VAL A 40 18.55 30.72 9.58
CA VAL A 40 17.93 31.37 8.42
C VAL A 40 18.77 32.55 7.93
N PHE A 41 19.34 33.35 8.84
CA PHE A 41 20.24 34.44 8.49
C PHE A 41 21.52 33.95 7.81
N ASP A 42 22.20 32.96 8.40
CA ASP A 42 23.46 32.40 7.90
C ASP A 42 23.33 31.73 6.53
N SER A 43 22.17 31.14 6.25
CA SER A 43 21.89 30.50 4.97
C SER A 43 21.67 31.48 3.81
N GLY A 44 21.47 32.77 4.09
CA GLY A 44 21.10 33.79 3.11
C GLY A 44 19.70 33.61 2.48
N LYS A 45 18.96 32.54 2.83
CA LYS A 45 17.62 32.26 2.33
C LYS A 45 16.58 32.80 3.30
N GLY A 46 15.62 33.59 2.83
CA GLY A 46 14.60 34.21 3.68
C GLY A 46 13.48 33.29 4.19
N ASN A 47 13.54 31.98 3.89
CA ASN A 47 12.44 31.03 4.13
C ASN A 47 12.87 29.88 5.07
N PRO A 48 12.36 29.82 6.31
CA PRO A 48 12.73 28.78 7.30
C PRO A 48 12.45 27.36 6.84
N PHE A 49 11.39 27.16 6.05
CA PHE A 49 11.00 25.84 5.52
C PHE A 49 12.01 25.30 4.51
N GLU A 50 12.77 26.16 3.83
CA GLU A 50 13.81 25.75 2.88
C GLU A 50 15.16 25.49 3.55
N VAL A 51 15.40 26.13 4.70
CA VAL A 51 16.68 26.07 5.42
C VAL A 51 16.68 24.94 6.43
N LEU A 52 15.62 24.85 7.21
CA LEU A 52 15.48 23.91 8.33
C LEU A 52 14.59 22.72 7.99
N GLY A 53 13.96 22.71 6.81
CA GLY A 53 13.07 21.64 6.39
C GLY A 53 11.83 21.56 7.28
N ASP A 54 11.54 20.36 7.78
CA ASP A 54 10.30 20.08 8.51
C ASP A 54 10.31 20.64 9.95
N PRO A 55 9.32 21.48 10.36
CA PRO A 55 9.29 22.03 11.72
C PRO A 55 9.19 20.99 12.84
N ALA A 56 8.57 19.83 12.59
CA ALA A 56 8.47 18.78 13.59
C ALA A 56 9.76 17.97 13.70
N ALA A 57 10.45 17.71 12.58
CA ALA A 57 11.78 17.12 12.58
C ALA A 57 12.79 18.04 13.27
N TYR A 58 12.79 19.33 12.94
CA TYR A 58 13.63 20.34 13.61
C TYR A 58 13.36 20.38 15.12
N ALA A 59 12.07 20.40 15.53
CA ALA A 59 11.73 20.36 16.95
C ALA A 59 12.23 19.07 17.64
N ARG A 60 12.19 17.92 16.94
CA ARG A 60 12.72 16.63 17.44
C ARG A 60 14.21 16.72 17.70
N GLU A 61 14.96 17.14 16.69
CA GLU A 61 16.41 17.28 16.76
C GLU A 61 16.82 18.28 17.85
N PHE A 62 16.14 19.44 17.91
CA PHE A 62 16.41 20.47 18.91
C PHE A 62 16.24 19.97 20.36
N ILE A 63 15.20 19.17 20.62
CA ILE A 63 14.93 18.58 21.94
C ILE A 63 15.85 17.39 22.23
N GLU A 64 16.17 16.56 21.23
CA GLU A 64 17.12 15.45 21.39
C GLU A 64 18.53 15.94 21.72
N GLU A 65 19.02 16.97 21.02
CA GLU A 65 20.29 17.63 21.28
C GLU A 65 20.34 18.18 22.73
N ARG A 66 19.21 18.68 23.23
CA ARG A 66 19.10 19.28 24.58
C ARG A 66 18.44 18.34 25.60
N LYS A 67 18.42 17.03 25.35
CA LYS A 67 17.75 16.06 26.21
C LYS A 67 18.29 16.04 27.64
N SER A 68 19.58 16.36 27.83
CA SER A 68 20.20 16.54 29.15
C SER A 68 19.64 17.73 29.93
N THR A 69 19.32 18.81 29.22
CA THR A 69 18.77 20.07 29.79
C THR A 69 17.27 19.95 30.03
N TYR A 70 16.58 19.18 29.19
CA TYR A 70 15.13 19.04 29.18
C TYR A 70 14.65 17.58 29.33
N PRO A 71 15.03 16.86 30.40
CA PRO A 71 14.75 15.43 30.54
C PRO A 71 13.24 15.11 30.68
N LYS A 72 12.43 16.10 31.09
CA LYS A 72 10.99 15.96 31.29
C LYS A 72 10.16 16.32 30.06
N VAL A 73 10.79 16.79 28.98
CA VAL A 73 10.06 17.21 27.77
C VAL A 73 9.69 15.99 26.94
N ARG A 74 8.40 15.85 26.65
CA ARG A 74 7.88 14.79 25.80
C ARG A 74 7.45 15.37 24.46
N MET A 75 7.93 14.73 23.39
CA MET A 75 7.39 14.92 22.04
C MET A 75 5.91 14.57 22.05
N ARG A 76 5.06 15.55 21.75
CA ARG A 76 3.69 15.28 21.32
C ARG A 76 3.82 14.72 19.92
N VAL A 77 3.41 13.47 19.70
CA VAL A 77 3.23 12.94 18.35
C VAL A 77 2.12 13.79 17.72
N SER A 78 2.51 14.89 17.06
CA SER A 78 1.58 15.73 16.33
C SER A 78 0.97 14.86 15.23
N ARG A 79 -0.32 14.55 15.38
CA ARG A 79 -1.11 13.78 14.39
C ARG A 79 -1.08 14.40 12.98
N ALA A 80 -0.59 15.63 12.82
CA ALA A 80 -0.39 16.30 11.54
C ALA A 80 0.90 15.88 10.80
N TYR A 81 1.86 15.24 11.47
CA TYR A 81 3.19 14.90 10.93
C TYR A 81 3.42 13.39 11.00
N GLY A 82 3.97 12.80 9.93
CA GLY A 82 4.06 11.34 9.79
C GLY A 82 4.95 10.69 10.84
N LEU A 83 4.96 9.35 10.85
CA LEU A 83 5.95 8.56 11.62
C LEU A 83 7.39 9.01 11.32
N LYS A 84 7.66 9.53 10.12
CA LYS A 84 8.95 10.09 9.69
C LYS A 84 9.12 11.62 9.84
N GLY A 85 8.17 12.34 10.41
CA GLY A 85 8.33 13.79 10.66
C GLY A 85 8.39 14.64 9.38
N TYR A 86 7.57 14.34 8.37
CA TYR A 86 7.35 15.24 7.22
C TYR A 86 5.99 15.92 7.37
N ALA A 87 5.94 17.23 7.13
CA ALA A 87 4.73 17.98 6.85
C ALA A 87 4.06 17.32 5.64
N GLY A 88 2.94 16.64 5.87
CA GLY A 88 2.24 16.00 4.75
C GLY A 88 1.82 17.06 3.73
N TYR A 89 2.02 16.72 2.47
CA TYR A 89 1.67 17.56 1.34
C TYR A 89 0.29 17.16 0.86
N GLU A 90 -0.60 18.14 0.76
CA GLU A 90 -1.92 17.97 0.15
C GLU A 90 -1.98 18.80 -1.13
N PHE A 91 -2.25 18.11 -2.24
CA PHE A 91 -2.47 18.72 -3.54
C PHE A 91 -3.79 18.23 -4.10
N ILE A 92 -4.66 19.17 -4.44
CA ILE A 92 -5.96 18.92 -5.05
C ILE A 92 -5.98 19.65 -6.39
N SER A 93 -6.27 18.93 -7.47
CA SER A 93 -6.42 19.53 -8.80
C SER A 93 -7.61 20.48 -8.85
N LYS A 94 -7.45 21.64 -9.51
CA LYS A 94 -8.54 22.61 -9.71
C LYS A 94 -9.67 22.09 -10.61
N MET A 95 -9.35 21.19 -11.53
CA MET A 95 -10.34 20.53 -12.38
C MET A 95 -11.01 19.41 -11.60
N THR A 96 -12.35 19.44 -11.61
CA THR A 96 -13.20 18.41 -11.03
C THR A 96 -14.04 17.78 -12.13
N VAL A 97 -14.22 16.46 -12.06
CA VAL A 97 -15.07 15.67 -12.96
C VAL A 97 -16.06 14.93 -12.07
N ALA A 98 -17.36 15.10 -12.33
CA ALA A 98 -18.44 14.54 -11.51
C ALA A 98 -18.34 14.90 -10.01
N GLY A 99 -17.81 16.08 -9.68
CA GLY A 99 -17.63 16.55 -8.29
C GLY A 99 -16.41 15.96 -7.57
N LEU A 100 -15.60 15.15 -8.24
CA LEU A 100 -14.34 14.59 -7.72
C LEU A 100 -13.15 15.29 -8.37
N PRO A 101 -12.06 15.60 -7.64
CA PRO A 101 -10.84 16.12 -8.25
C PRO A 101 -10.22 15.03 -9.15
N ILE A 102 -9.65 15.44 -10.29
CA ILE A 102 -8.93 14.52 -11.18
C ILE A 102 -7.75 13.91 -10.43
N ILE A 103 -6.97 14.73 -9.74
CA ILE A 103 -5.80 14.30 -8.99
C ILE A 103 -5.91 14.82 -7.55
N HIS A 104 -5.85 13.90 -6.59
CA HIS A 104 -5.70 14.22 -5.17
C HIS A 104 -4.49 13.47 -4.63
N ILE A 105 -3.45 14.22 -4.27
CA ILE A 105 -2.26 13.68 -3.61
C ILE A 105 -2.33 14.12 -2.16
N ASN A 106 -2.33 13.16 -1.25
CA ASN A 106 -2.36 13.41 0.18
C ASN A 106 -1.34 12.52 0.90
N THR A 107 -0.18 13.10 1.21
CA THR A 107 0.88 12.42 1.98
C THR A 107 0.80 12.72 3.47
N LEU A 108 -0.31 13.32 3.95
CA LEU A 108 -0.54 13.44 5.39
C LEU A 108 -0.67 12.06 6.04
N PRO A 109 -0.29 11.93 7.32
CA PRO A 109 -0.20 10.63 8.01
C PRO A 109 -1.55 9.93 8.09
N PHE A 110 -2.60 10.72 8.29
CA PHE A 110 -4.02 10.34 8.27
C PHE A 110 -4.76 11.00 7.11
N GLY A 111 -4.01 11.40 6.08
CA GLY A 111 -4.54 12.02 4.89
C GLY A 111 -5.30 11.00 4.04
N VAL A 112 -6.56 11.31 3.75
CA VAL A 112 -7.35 10.53 2.79
C VAL A 112 -7.34 11.28 1.46
N ALA A 113 -6.72 10.68 0.45
CA ALA A 113 -6.80 11.15 -0.93
C ALA A 113 -8.09 10.59 -1.57
N LYS A 114 -8.89 11.46 -2.18
CA LYS A 114 -10.12 11.11 -2.89
C LYS A 114 -10.13 11.75 -4.27
N GLY A 115 -10.22 10.96 -5.34
CA GLY A 115 -10.25 11.50 -6.70
C GLY A 115 -10.32 10.42 -7.78
N ILE A 116 -10.19 10.83 -9.04
CA ILE A 116 -9.99 9.86 -10.12
C ILE A 116 -8.63 9.18 -9.93
N ILE A 117 -7.58 9.97 -9.76
CA ILE A 117 -6.24 9.51 -9.39
C ILE A 117 -5.98 9.96 -7.95
N ALA A 118 -5.96 9.02 -7.02
CA ALA A 118 -5.73 9.24 -5.61
C ALA A 118 -4.37 8.66 -5.20
N ILE A 119 -3.50 9.49 -4.62
CA ILE A 119 -2.17 9.07 -4.15
C ILE A 119 -2.03 9.44 -2.68
N GLY A 120 -1.81 8.48 -1.78
CA GLY A 120 -1.67 8.78 -0.35
C GLY A 120 -1.54 7.57 0.55
N ASN A 121 -1.46 7.77 1.87
CA ASN A 121 -1.50 6.64 2.81
C ASN A 121 -2.83 5.90 2.73
N VAL A 122 -3.94 6.64 2.63
CA VAL A 122 -5.27 6.12 2.34
C VAL A 122 -5.76 6.77 1.05
N ALA A 123 -5.85 6.00 -0.02
CA ALA A 123 -6.26 6.47 -1.34
C ALA A 123 -7.60 5.84 -1.74
N ILE A 124 -8.59 6.67 -2.10
CA ILE A 124 -9.92 6.24 -2.54
C ILE A 124 -10.20 6.84 -3.91
N GLY A 125 -10.33 6.02 -4.95
CA GLY A 125 -10.49 6.57 -6.29
C GLY A 125 -10.69 5.55 -7.41
N LEU A 126 -10.66 6.04 -8.65
CA LEU A 126 -10.65 5.14 -9.81
C LEU A 126 -9.29 4.42 -9.89
N LEU A 127 -8.21 5.19 -9.78
CA LEU A 127 -6.82 4.77 -9.64
C LEU A 127 -6.33 5.18 -8.26
N ALA A 128 -6.18 4.22 -7.34
CA ALA A 128 -5.71 4.45 -5.98
C ALA A 128 -4.29 3.89 -5.79
N ILE A 129 -3.35 4.73 -5.36
CA ILE A 129 -1.95 4.37 -5.12
C ILE A 129 -1.59 4.76 -3.69
N GLY A 130 -1.19 3.79 -2.86
CA GLY A 130 -1.03 4.07 -1.44
C GLY A 130 -0.64 2.91 -0.55
N GLY A 131 -0.63 3.18 0.77
CA GLY A 131 -0.51 2.12 1.77
C GLY A 131 -1.78 1.28 1.83
N VAL A 132 -2.92 1.96 1.96
CA VAL A 132 -4.28 1.42 1.86
C VAL A 132 -4.95 2.07 0.66
N SER A 133 -5.31 1.26 -0.33
CA SER A 133 -5.87 1.73 -1.60
C SER A 133 -7.25 1.09 -1.83
N ILE A 134 -8.27 1.91 -2.08
CA ILE A 134 -9.64 1.46 -2.35
C ILE A 134 -10.10 2.05 -3.68
N GLY A 135 -10.47 1.22 -4.65
CA GLY A 135 -10.83 1.76 -5.96
C GLY A 135 -11.25 0.78 -7.03
N VAL A 136 -11.23 1.21 -8.28
CA VAL A 136 -11.42 0.30 -9.43
C VAL A 136 -10.09 -0.40 -9.75
N PHE A 137 -9.02 0.39 -9.77
CA PHE A 137 -7.63 -0.05 -9.85
C PHE A 137 -6.93 0.40 -8.56
N SER A 138 -6.28 -0.53 -7.86
CA SER A 138 -5.61 -0.24 -6.60
C SER A 138 -4.22 -0.84 -6.54
N PHE A 139 -3.27 -0.02 -6.14
CA PHE A 139 -1.86 -0.37 -5.97
C PHE A 139 -1.45 0.01 -4.56
N GLY A 140 -0.98 -0.96 -3.76
CA GLY A 140 -0.59 -0.65 -2.39
C GLY A 140 -0.19 -1.81 -1.52
N GLY A 141 0.06 -1.55 -0.24
CA GLY A 141 0.29 -2.61 0.75
C GLY A 141 -0.98 -3.43 1.00
N VAL A 142 -2.08 -2.72 1.24
CA VAL A 142 -3.44 -3.25 1.34
C VAL A 142 -4.25 -2.63 0.21
N ALA A 143 -4.72 -3.45 -0.72
CA ALA A 143 -5.45 -3.01 -1.90
C ALA A 143 -6.81 -3.70 -1.97
N LEU A 144 -7.87 -2.89 -2.03
CA LEU A 144 -9.26 -3.31 -2.20
C LEU A 144 -9.78 -2.72 -3.50
N SER A 145 -10.11 -3.56 -4.47
CA SER A 145 -10.59 -3.00 -5.74
C SER A 145 -11.65 -3.80 -6.45
N LEU A 146 -12.31 -3.16 -7.42
CA LEU A 146 -13.33 -3.85 -8.21
C LEU A 146 -12.71 -4.68 -9.35
N LEU A 147 -11.78 -4.08 -10.11
CA LEU A 147 -11.22 -4.73 -11.31
C LEU A 147 -9.82 -5.30 -11.07
N LEU A 148 -8.88 -4.49 -10.62
CA LEU A 148 -7.49 -4.94 -10.50
C LEU A 148 -6.87 -4.47 -9.19
N SER A 149 -6.35 -5.41 -8.41
CA SER A 149 -5.67 -5.15 -7.15
C SER A 149 -4.24 -5.69 -7.21
N LEU A 150 -3.26 -4.82 -6.94
CA LEU A 150 -1.85 -5.18 -6.85
C LEU A 150 -1.31 -4.76 -5.48
N GLY A 151 -0.94 -5.73 -4.66
CA GLY A 151 -0.44 -5.43 -3.32
C GLY A 151 0.05 -6.60 -2.48
N GLY A 152 0.44 -6.34 -1.23
CA GLY A 152 0.79 -7.40 -0.30
C GLY A 152 -0.45 -8.20 0.13
N LEU A 153 -1.46 -7.48 0.61
CA LEU A 153 -2.81 -7.98 0.84
C LEU A 153 -3.73 -7.38 -0.23
N SER A 154 -4.20 -8.21 -1.15
CA SER A 154 -5.07 -7.79 -2.24
C SER A 154 -6.42 -8.52 -2.17
N ALA A 155 -7.50 -7.77 -2.27
CA ALA A 155 -8.82 -8.33 -2.50
C ALA A 155 -9.53 -7.56 -3.62
N SER A 156 -10.06 -8.29 -4.59
CA SER A 156 -10.85 -7.70 -5.67
C SER A 156 -12.01 -8.56 -6.14
N LEU A 157 -12.92 -7.97 -6.92
CA LEU A 157 -14.00 -8.75 -7.53
C LEU A 157 -13.49 -9.46 -8.79
N PHE A 158 -12.71 -8.80 -9.64
CA PHE A 158 -12.24 -9.38 -10.89
C PHE A 158 -10.86 -10.06 -10.74
N SER A 159 -9.77 -9.29 -10.72
CA SER A 159 -8.40 -9.84 -10.69
C SER A 159 -7.57 -9.29 -9.53
N ALA A 160 -6.92 -10.15 -8.76
CA ALA A 160 -6.04 -9.77 -7.65
C ALA A 160 -4.67 -10.43 -7.80
N PHE A 161 -3.61 -9.65 -7.58
CA PHE A 161 -2.24 -10.12 -7.55
C PHE A 161 -1.56 -9.67 -6.27
N GLY A 162 -0.86 -10.58 -5.57
CA GLY A 162 -0.22 -10.22 -4.31
C GLY A 162 0.42 -11.34 -3.49
N GLY A 163 0.81 -11.02 -2.26
CA GLY A 163 1.23 -12.03 -1.30
C GLY A 163 0.06 -12.89 -0.86
N LEU A 164 -1.00 -12.26 -0.38
CA LEU A 164 -2.32 -12.83 -0.15
C LEU A 164 -3.29 -12.17 -1.12
N ALA A 165 -3.85 -12.96 -2.03
CA ALA A 165 -4.76 -12.50 -3.07
C ALA A 165 -6.12 -13.19 -2.94
N ILE A 166 -7.19 -12.40 -2.82
CA ILE A 166 -8.58 -12.87 -2.83
C ILE A 166 -9.28 -12.26 -4.04
N ALA A 167 -9.82 -13.07 -4.94
CA ALA A 167 -10.56 -12.56 -6.10
C ALA A 167 -11.79 -13.42 -6.41
N MET A 168 -12.79 -12.89 -7.12
CA MET A 168 -13.85 -13.76 -7.63
C MET A 168 -13.36 -14.49 -8.89
N TYR A 169 -12.84 -13.75 -9.86
CA TYR A 169 -12.47 -14.32 -11.16
C TYR A 169 -11.03 -14.87 -11.20
N LEU A 170 -10.02 -14.04 -10.90
CA LEU A 170 -8.62 -14.43 -11.01
C LEU A 170 -7.78 -13.98 -9.80
N ALA A 171 -7.17 -14.91 -9.08
CA ALA A 171 -6.23 -14.62 -8.00
C ALA A 171 -4.84 -15.17 -8.30
N GLY A 172 -3.81 -14.32 -8.24
CA GLY A 172 -2.41 -14.68 -8.43
C GLY A 172 -1.55 -14.31 -7.23
N GLY A 173 -0.83 -15.24 -6.60
CA GLY A 173 -0.01 -14.86 -5.44
C GLY A 173 0.72 -15.95 -4.69
N GLY A 174 1.21 -15.61 -3.48
CA GLY A 174 1.74 -16.59 -2.55
C GLY A 174 0.61 -17.49 -2.03
N LEU A 175 -0.40 -16.89 -1.41
CA LEU A 175 -1.67 -17.50 -1.03
C LEU A 175 -2.78 -16.88 -1.90
N ALA A 176 -3.32 -17.67 -2.83
CA ALA A 176 -4.35 -17.24 -3.76
C ALA A 176 -5.66 -17.96 -3.46
N VAL A 177 -6.72 -17.20 -3.17
CA VAL A 177 -8.08 -17.71 -2.98
C VAL A 177 -8.97 -17.08 -4.03
N SER A 178 -9.64 -17.91 -4.83
CA SER A 178 -10.60 -17.41 -5.81
C SER A 178 -11.84 -18.27 -5.96
N TYR A 179 -12.85 -17.76 -6.66
CA TYR A 179 -13.98 -18.59 -7.07
C TYR A 179 -13.64 -19.37 -8.35
N ASP A 180 -13.23 -18.67 -9.41
CA ASP A 180 -12.95 -19.30 -10.70
C ASP A 180 -11.51 -19.80 -10.85
N PHE A 181 -10.51 -18.90 -10.81
CA PHE A 181 -9.14 -19.23 -11.20
C PHE A 181 -8.08 -18.72 -10.21
N ALA A 182 -7.35 -19.65 -9.59
CA ALA A 182 -6.26 -19.33 -8.65
C ALA A 182 -4.90 -19.84 -9.16
N VAL A 183 -3.88 -18.99 -9.10
CA VAL A 183 -2.48 -19.36 -9.38
C VAL A 183 -1.58 -18.91 -8.25
N GLY A 184 -0.77 -19.82 -7.68
CA GLY A 184 0.11 -19.41 -6.61
C GLY A 184 0.92 -20.50 -5.92
N GLY A 185 1.59 -20.13 -4.82
CA GLY A 185 2.26 -21.12 -3.97
C GLY A 185 1.24 -22.05 -3.30
N ALA A 186 0.23 -21.46 -2.67
CA ALA A 186 -0.97 -22.13 -2.15
C ALA A 186 -2.20 -21.54 -2.84
N ALA A 187 -2.80 -22.31 -3.75
CA ALA A 187 -3.92 -21.91 -4.59
C ALA A 187 -5.18 -22.68 -4.18
N ILE A 188 -6.24 -21.96 -3.83
CA ILE A 188 -7.55 -22.51 -3.48
C ILE A 188 -8.59 -21.87 -4.40
N ALA A 189 -9.30 -22.67 -5.16
CA ALA A 189 -10.39 -22.21 -6.03
C ALA A 189 -11.58 -23.17 -6.03
N MET A 190 -12.73 -22.72 -6.54
CA MET A 190 -13.86 -23.62 -6.78
C MET A 190 -13.65 -24.41 -8.08
N ASN A 191 -13.27 -23.72 -9.15
CA ASN A 191 -13.16 -24.32 -10.49
C ASN A 191 -11.73 -24.76 -10.82
N TYR A 192 -10.79 -23.83 -10.97
CA TYR A 192 -9.41 -24.15 -11.39
C TYR A 192 -8.35 -23.58 -10.45
N SER A 193 -7.39 -24.41 -10.05
CA SER A 193 -6.22 -23.97 -9.29
C SER A 193 -4.92 -24.53 -9.85
N ILE A 194 -3.87 -23.70 -9.90
CA ILE A 194 -2.53 -24.08 -10.34
C ILE A 194 -1.51 -23.60 -9.29
N GLY A 195 -0.73 -24.50 -8.70
CA GLY A 195 0.22 -24.08 -7.67
C GLY A 195 1.05 -25.17 -7.02
N GLY A 196 1.84 -24.80 -6.01
CA GLY A 196 2.57 -25.77 -5.19
C GLY A 196 1.60 -26.68 -4.42
N PHE A 197 0.74 -26.06 -3.62
CA PHE A 197 -0.46 -26.66 -3.03
C PHE A 197 -1.69 -26.14 -3.77
N SER A 198 -2.50 -27.04 -4.30
CA SER A 198 -3.60 -26.69 -5.21
C SER A 198 -4.87 -27.43 -4.78
N SER A 199 -5.95 -26.70 -4.53
CA SER A 199 -7.24 -27.26 -4.12
C SER A 199 -8.38 -26.62 -4.92
N ALA A 200 -8.95 -27.35 -5.87
CA ALA A 200 -10.10 -26.93 -6.68
C ALA A 200 -10.77 -28.12 -7.38
N ARG A 201 -11.85 -27.91 -8.13
CA ARG A 201 -12.44 -28.97 -8.95
C ARG A 201 -11.42 -29.54 -9.94
N VAL A 202 -10.66 -28.66 -10.60
CA VAL A 202 -9.48 -28.98 -11.41
C VAL A 202 -8.25 -28.38 -10.74
N ALA A 203 -7.45 -29.22 -10.09
CA ALA A 203 -6.25 -28.83 -9.38
C ALA A 203 -5.00 -29.34 -10.12
N ILE A 204 -4.09 -28.43 -10.47
CA ILE A 204 -2.76 -28.74 -11.01
C ILE A 204 -1.72 -28.30 -9.99
N GLY A 205 -0.75 -29.15 -9.65
CA GLY A 205 0.30 -28.73 -8.72
C GLY A 205 1.26 -29.79 -8.21
N GLY A 206 2.08 -29.41 -7.23
CA GLY A 206 2.92 -30.36 -6.48
C GLY A 206 2.05 -31.30 -5.64
N GLU A 207 1.20 -30.71 -4.81
CA GLU A 207 0.11 -31.36 -4.10
C GLU A 207 -1.23 -30.86 -4.64
N ALA A 208 -1.98 -31.72 -5.35
CA ALA A 208 -3.25 -31.36 -5.98
C ALA A 208 -4.43 -32.10 -5.33
N ARG A 209 -5.47 -31.35 -4.94
CA ARG A 209 -6.68 -31.88 -4.32
C ARG A 209 -7.91 -31.42 -5.10
N GLY A 210 -8.68 -32.35 -5.65
CA GLY A 210 -9.80 -31.98 -6.53
C GLY A 210 -10.59 -33.13 -7.10
N VAL A 211 -11.61 -32.82 -7.91
CA VAL A 211 -12.28 -33.86 -8.71
C VAL A 211 -11.31 -34.40 -9.76
N ILE A 212 -10.59 -33.48 -10.41
CA ILE A 212 -9.48 -33.73 -11.32
C ILE A 212 -8.21 -33.19 -10.65
N ALA A 213 -7.33 -34.10 -10.24
CA ALA A 213 -6.07 -33.78 -9.59
C ALA A 213 -4.89 -34.17 -10.50
N ILE A 214 -4.17 -33.18 -10.99
CA ILE A 214 -2.96 -33.35 -11.79
C ILE A 214 -1.78 -32.97 -10.89
N TYR A 215 -0.99 -33.96 -10.48
CA TYR A 215 -0.03 -33.79 -9.40
C TYR A 215 1.38 -34.27 -9.75
N GLU A 216 2.39 -33.61 -9.20
CA GLU A 216 3.78 -34.05 -9.33
C GLU A 216 4.20 -34.99 -8.18
N GLN A 217 3.85 -34.63 -6.93
CA GLN A 217 4.26 -35.36 -5.72
C GLN A 217 3.11 -36.16 -5.11
N SER A 218 1.96 -35.51 -4.85
CA SER A 218 0.81 -36.14 -4.18
C SER A 218 -0.51 -35.61 -4.71
N GLY A 219 -1.46 -36.51 -4.96
CA GLY A 219 -2.77 -36.17 -5.54
C GLY A 219 -3.91 -36.86 -4.80
N VAL A 220 -4.95 -36.11 -4.46
CA VAL A 220 -6.16 -36.64 -3.81
C VAL A 220 -7.38 -36.20 -4.62
N GLY A 221 -8.13 -37.15 -5.16
CA GLY A 221 -9.28 -36.83 -6.01
C GLY A 221 -10.01 -38.04 -6.59
N ASN A 222 -10.99 -37.79 -7.45
CA ASN A 222 -11.70 -38.86 -8.17
C ASN A 222 -10.93 -39.31 -9.41
N TYR A 223 -10.30 -38.36 -10.09
CA TYR A 223 -9.46 -38.58 -11.26
C TYR A 223 -8.08 -38.01 -10.99
N PHE A 224 -7.06 -38.86 -11.02
CA PHE A 224 -5.69 -38.48 -10.73
C PHE A 224 -4.78 -38.79 -11.92
N LEU A 225 -3.98 -37.81 -12.32
CA LEU A 225 -2.94 -37.95 -13.33
C LEU A 225 -1.61 -37.46 -12.76
N ARG A 226 -0.57 -38.27 -12.85
CA ARG A 226 0.79 -37.81 -12.55
C ARG A 226 1.23 -36.84 -13.65
N LEU A 227 1.68 -35.67 -13.26
CA LEU A 227 1.91 -34.51 -14.12
C LEU A 227 2.69 -34.89 -15.39
N PRO A 228 2.07 -34.80 -16.59
CA PRO A 228 2.76 -35.10 -17.84
C PRO A 228 3.69 -33.94 -18.24
N LYS A 229 4.68 -34.22 -19.10
CA LYS A 229 5.66 -33.22 -19.55
C LYS A 229 5.13 -32.23 -20.60
N THR A 230 3.85 -32.29 -20.98
CA THR A 230 3.33 -31.55 -22.14
C THR A 230 1.94 -30.99 -21.84
N ALA A 231 1.76 -29.67 -22.07
CA ALA A 231 0.49 -28.96 -21.86
C ALA A 231 -0.71 -29.59 -22.60
N ASP A 232 -0.51 -30.09 -23.82
CA ASP A 232 -1.58 -30.70 -24.61
C ASP A 232 -2.17 -31.94 -23.92
N GLN A 233 -1.36 -32.75 -23.22
CA GLN A 233 -1.85 -33.90 -22.47
C GLN A 233 -2.66 -33.49 -21.23
N ILE A 234 -2.33 -32.35 -20.62
CA ILE A 234 -3.09 -31.77 -19.50
C ILE A 234 -4.45 -31.31 -20.00
N ILE A 235 -4.48 -30.56 -21.10
CA ILE A 235 -5.69 -30.03 -21.71
C ILE A 235 -6.59 -31.19 -22.18
N ASP A 236 -6.06 -32.13 -22.96
CA ASP A 236 -6.81 -33.29 -23.46
C ASP A 236 -7.36 -34.15 -22.31
N PHE A 237 -6.60 -34.32 -21.22
CA PHE A 237 -7.09 -35.04 -20.06
C PHE A 237 -8.28 -34.33 -19.41
N VAL A 238 -8.21 -33.01 -19.20
CA VAL A 238 -9.31 -32.23 -18.62
C VAL A 238 -10.54 -32.25 -19.53
N VAL A 239 -10.37 -32.04 -20.85
CA VAL A 239 -11.46 -32.12 -21.84
C VAL A 239 -12.08 -33.52 -21.86
N SER A 240 -11.27 -34.59 -21.80
CA SER A 240 -11.75 -35.97 -21.81
C SER A 240 -12.64 -36.34 -20.62
N LYS A 241 -12.59 -35.54 -19.53
CA LYS A 241 -13.43 -35.72 -18.34
C LYS A 241 -14.71 -34.89 -18.36
N GLY A 242 -14.98 -34.19 -19.46
CA GLY A 242 -16.24 -33.48 -19.68
C GLY A 242 -16.33 -32.12 -18.98
N GLU A 243 -15.20 -31.54 -18.57
CA GLU A 243 -15.15 -30.17 -18.07
C GLU A 243 -14.97 -29.21 -19.26
N GLU A 244 -15.84 -28.18 -19.34
CA GLU A 244 -15.57 -27.04 -20.21
C GLU A 244 -14.31 -26.33 -19.71
N ILE A 245 -13.36 -26.06 -20.59
CA ILE A 245 -12.12 -25.37 -20.23
C ILE A 245 -12.26 -23.89 -20.58
N SER A 246 -11.96 -23.01 -19.62
CA SER A 246 -11.86 -21.58 -19.91
C SER A 246 -10.62 -21.29 -20.78
N ALA A 247 -10.74 -20.36 -21.74
CA ALA A 247 -9.61 -19.93 -22.57
C ALA A 247 -8.41 -19.43 -21.72
N LEU A 248 -8.71 -18.88 -20.54
CA LEU A 248 -7.71 -18.42 -19.58
C LEU A 248 -6.93 -19.58 -18.95
N PHE A 249 -7.59 -20.69 -18.64
CA PHE A 249 -6.95 -21.92 -18.17
C PHE A 249 -6.05 -22.52 -19.26
N GLU A 250 -6.56 -22.67 -20.48
CA GLU A 250 -5.76 -23.20 -21.60
C GLU A 250 -4.49 -22.36 -21.82
N TRP A 251 -4.65 -21.04 -21.88
CA TRP A 251 -3.52 -20.13 -22.06
C TRP A 251 -2.51 -20.24 -20.91
N THR A 252 -2.98 -20.34 -19.67
CA THR A 252 -2.10 -20.44 -18.50
C THR A 252 -1.35 -21.77 -18.48
N VAL A 253 -2.00 -22.88 -18.82
CA VAL A 253 -1.35 -24.20 -18.89
C VAL A 253 -0.28 -24.22 -19.98
N ARG A 254 -0.59 -23.71 -21.19
CA ARG A 254 0.38 -23.61 -22.30
C ARG A 254 1.55 -22.66 -22.01
N LEU A 255 1.36 -21.69 -21.10
CA LEU A 255 2.41 -20.76 -20.71
C LEU A 255 3.38 -21.40 -19.70
N ILE A 256 2.88 -22.30 -18.84
CA ILE A 256 3.64 -22.89 -17.73
C ILE A 256 4.32 -24.21 -18.13
N TYR A 257 3.68 -25.02 -18.99
CA TYR A 257 4.11 -26.38 -19.37
C TYR A 257 4.35 -26.49 -20.88
#